data_AF-A0A8J6C163-F1
#
_entry.id   AF-A0A8J6C163-F1
#
_cell.length_a   1.000
_cell.length_b   1.000
_cell.length_c   1.000
_cell.angle_alpha   90.00
_cell.angle_beta   90.00
_cell.angle_gamma   90.00
#
_symmetry.space_group_name_H-M   'P 1'
#
loop_
_entity.id
_entity.type
_entity.pdbx_description
1 polymer ?
#
loop_
_entity_poly.entity_id
_entity_poly.type
_entity_poly.pdbx_seq_one_letter_code
_entity_poly.pdbx_strand_id
1 'polypeptide(L)'
;MRSEQHESAVTARGSEDESRGPRAGFARRAIVGDLFEAPSGPLRQVSVDRLGDAESRLERRDPIFSRSTSVHTAIAAQVISVLLKPRTWTPSPPGQPFEFSPHELVELCEHAEAVLRDEPTLLKLGAPIKIFGDIHGQYPDLMRLFAEFGAPAHTGDLDLVDYLFLGDYVDRGAYQLETICLVLALKVEYPDRVFLLRGNHESPEINEKYGFRDECLDRLGPAGDAVWRCFNAVFAWLPIAATICDKIFCVHGGLGLTIESIEQVAAIQRPIQKGEGPLMMDLLWSDPASHDSVRGISLNVQRLGATRAPDRPPQPGECTTFDAARVNDFCRHNGIHLIVRAHECVMDGFERFASGRLVTVFSASRYCNTYENAGAILLVDRSLTVIPKLLKPSAATHYGWHQNYSDRPPTPPRSRQHAHGGGAADEALEPTVAEPMKLRNVPTGREAGEGVRDSDALDSMRGLLRGLPGAGAPARRSPSASPVSIGRRESRGSRGSRSPTR
;
A
#
# COMPACT_ATOMS: atom_id res chain seq x y z
N MET A 1 -40.71 9.26 -70.63
CA MET A 1 -42.13 9.00 -70.99
C MET A 1 -42.80 8.34 -69.80
N ARG A 2 -44.06 8.70 -69.47
CA ARG A 2 -45.09 8.03 -68.61
C ARG A 2 -44.62 7.09 -67.48
N SER A 3 -45.09 7.18 -66.24
CA SER A 3 -46.22 7.92 -65.62
C SER A 3 -45.94 7.98 -64.09
N GLU A 4 -46.26 9.05 -63.33
CA GLU A 4 -47.58 9.39 -62.76
C GLU A 4 -48.16 8.25 -61.88
N GLN A 5 -48.72 8.44 -60.68
CA GLN A 5 -49.09 9.59 -59.81
C GLN A 5 -49.36 9.02 -58.37
N HIS A 6 -49.66 9.73 -57.27
CA HIS A 6 -49.94 11.15 -56.96
C HIS A 6 -49.49 11.49 -55.50
N GLU A 7 -49.82 12.71 -55.08
CA GLU A 7 -49.97 13.35 -53.75
C GLU A 7 -50.80 12.64 -52.65
N SER A 8 -51.13 13.22 -51.47
CA SER A 8 -50.50 14.15 -50.49
C SER A 8 -51.54 14.53 -49.38
N ALA A 9 -51.10 15.02 -48.21
CA ALA A 9 -51.79 16.03 -47.35
C ALA A 9 -53.20 15.68 -46.73
N VAL A 10 -53.86 16.41 -45.78
CA VAL A 10 -53.48 17.41 -44.74
C VAL A 10 -54.60 17.63 -43.68
N THR A 11 -54.22 17.88 -42.41
CA THR A 11 -54.91 18.54 -41.23
C THR A 11 -56.44 18.45 -40.92
N ALA A 12 -56.77 18.29 -39.62
CA ALA A 12 -57.66 19.15 -38.76
C ALA A 12 -57.59 18.61 -37.30
N ARG A 13 -57.53 19.36 -36.17
CA ARG A 13 -58.32 20.48 -35.56
C ARG A 13 -59.75 20.08 -35.15
N GLY A 14 -60.26 20.36 -33.93
CA GLY A 14 -59.73 21.06 -32.73
C GLY A 14 -60.37 20.53 -31.41
N SER A 15 -59.87 20.88 -30.21
CA SER A 15 -60.25 22.02 -29.34
C SER A 15 -61.55 21.80 -28.53
N GLU A 16 -61.78 22.32 -27.31
CA GLU A 16 -61.06 23.35 -26.49
C GLU A 16 -60.34 22.69 -25.26
N ASP A 17 -60.30 23.09 -23.97
CA ASP A 17 -60.89 24.14 -23.08
C ASP A 17 -59.93 24.38 -21.85
N GLU A 18 -60.23 25.31 -20.92
CA GLU A 18 -59.32 25.83 -19.87
C GLU A 18 -59.40 25.21 -18.45
N SER A 19 -58.30 25.30 -17.66
CA SER A 19 -58.33 25.73 -16.24
C SER A 19 -56.93 26.16 -15.72
N ARG A 20 -56.84 26.72 -14.50
CA ARG A 20 -55.72 27.58 -14.02
C ARG A 20 -54.72 26.86 -13.09
N GLY A 21 -53.52 27.43 -12.91
CA GLY A 21 -52.38 26.89 -12.11
C GLY A 21 -52.52 26.99 -10.57
N PRO A 22 -51.43 26.90 -9.76
CA PRO A 22 -50.08 27.42 -10.01
C PRO A 22 -48.90 26.46 -9.67
N ARG A 23 -47.67 27.00 -9.56
CA ARG A 23 -46.39 26.29 -9.30
C ARG A 23 -46.28 25.67 -7.89
N ALA A 24 -45.64 24.49 -7.79
CA ALA A 24 -45.00 23.98 -6.57
C ALA A 24 -43.75 23.12 -6.92
N GLY A 25 -42.82 22.97 -5.98
CA GLY A 25 -41.46 22.46 -6.24
C GLY A 25 -41.27 20.94 -6.28
N PHE A 26 -40.18 20.50 -6.93
CA PHE A 26 -39.72 19.10 -6.92
C PHE A 26 -39.12 18.72 -5.56
N ALA A 27 -39.84 17.92 -4.78
CA ALA A 27 -39.28 17.25 -3.60
C ALA A 27 -38.59 15.93 -4.02
N ARG A 28 -37.28 15.80 -3.74
CA ARG A 28 -36.56 14.52 -3.90
C ARG A 28 -37.03 13.55 -2.81
N ARG A 29 -37.65 12.43 -3.22
CA ARG A 29 -38.02 11.34 -2.30
C ARG A 29 -36.78 10.51 -1.97
N ALA A 30 -36.14 10.80 -0.84
CA ALA A 30 -35.07 9.95 -0.32
C ALA A 30 -35.61 8.57 0.06
N ILE A 31 -34.89 7.52 -0.33
CA ILE A 31 -35.06 6.17 0.22
C ILE A 31 -33.75 5.88 0.95
N VAL A 32 -33.81 6.02 2.28
CA VAL A 32 -32.75 5.58 3.20
C VAL A 32 -33.47 4.77 4.27
N GLY A 33 -33.17 3.48 4.32
CA GLY A 33 -33.75 2.55 5.29
C GLY A 33 -32.74 1.44 5.58
N ASP A 34 -32.70 1.05 6.85
CA ASP A 34 -32.32 -0.27 7.33
C ASP A 34 -30.88 -0.73 7.07
N LEU A 35 -29.92 0.03 7.61
CA LEU A 35 -28.80 -0.58 8.35
C LEU A 35 -28.77 -0.03 9.78
N PHE A 36 -28.35 -0.89 10.73
CA PHE A 36 -28.20 -0.63 12.17
C PHE A 36 -29.48 -0.51 13.01
N GLU A 37 -30.20 -1.62 13.19
CA GLU A 37 -30.91 -1.87 14.46
C GLU A 37 -30.01 -2.63 15.44
N ALA A 38 -30.09 -2.26 16.72
CA ALA A 38 -29.56 -3.00 17.86
C ALA A 38 -30.54 -2.85 19.04
N PRO A 39 -30.75 -3.87 19.89
CA PRO A 39 -31.91 -3.96 20.76
C PRO A 39 -31.91 -2.92 21.90
N SER A 40 -33.10 -2.41 22.21
CA SER A 40 -33.32 -1.37 23.21
C SER A 40 -33.43 -1.91 24.64
N GLY A 41 -32.75 -1.22 25.56
CA GLY A 41 -32.89 -1.38 27.01
C GLY A 41 -33.22 -0.03 27.67
N PRO A 42 -33.89 0.00 28.83
CA PRO A 42 -34.53 1.22 29.33
C PRO A 42 -33.53 2.31 29.74
N LEU A 43 -33.72 3.50 29.18
CA LEU A 43 -33.00 4.72 29.53
C LEU A 43 -33.20 5.08 31.00
N ARG A 44 -32.11 5.20 31.77
CA ARG A 44 -32.12 5.90 33.06
C ARG A 44 -31.60 7.32 32.86
N GLN A 45 -32.51 8.29 32.98
CA GLN A 45 -32.23 9.71 32.80
C GLN A 45 -31.20 10.19 33.84
N VAL A 46 -30.08 10.76 33.39
CA VAL A 46 -29.06 11.41 34.22
C VAL A 46 -28.84 12.82 33.68
N SER A 47 -28.74 13.79 34.58
CA SER A 47 -28.69 15.22 34.25
C SER A 47 -27.40 15.64 33.54
N VAL A 48 -27.54 16.55 32.59
CA VAL A 48 -26.41 17.34 32.07
C VAL A 48 -25.95 18.28 33.19
N ASP A 49 -24.81 17.99 33.80
CA ASP A 49 -23.97 18.97 34.49
C ASP A 49 -22.60 18.36 34.87
N ARG A 50 -21.58 18.65 34.05
CA ARG A 50 -20.11 18.63 34.31
C ARG A 50 -19.36 18.65 32.98
N LEU A 51 -19.29 19.82 32.36
CA LEU A 51 -18.24 20.13 31.38
C LEU A 51 -16.99 20.57 32.14
N GLY A 52 -15.83 19.99 31.79
CA GLY A 52 -14.54 20.32 32.39
C GLY A 52 -13.41 19.64 31.62
N ASP A 53 -12.56 20.46 31.02
CA ASP A 53 -11.16 20.17 30.64
C ASP A 53 -10.89 18.91 29.77
N ALA A 54 -11.42 18.93 28.54
CA ALA A 54 -10.93 18.06 27.45
C ALA A 54 -10.84 18.75 26.07
N GLU A 55 -11.08 20.06 25.95
CA GLU A 55 -10.90 20.78 24.68
C GLU A 55 -9.45 21.22 24.46
N SER A 56 -8.64 20.32 23.89
CA SER A 56 -7.45 20.73 23.11
C SER A 56 -7.18 19.77 21.96
N ARG A 57 -6.82 20.32 20.79
CA ARG A 57 -6.39 19.59 19.59
C ARG A 57 -7.42 18.64 18.94
N LEU A 58 -8.67 19.09 18.80
CA LEU A 58 -9.48 18.69 17.65
C LEU A 58 -9.63 19.88 16.70
N GLU A 59 -8.63 20.08 15.84
CA GLU A 59 -8.71 21.07 14.77
C GLU A 59 -9.83 20.67 13.80
N ARG A 60 -10.89 21.48 13.76
CA ARG A 60 -11.95 21.32 12.77
C ARG A 60 -11.38 21.69 11.41
N ARG A 61 -11.04 20.69 10.60
CA ARG A 61 -10.82 20.88 9.17
C ARG A 61 -12.15 21.33 8.56
N ASP A 62 -12.30 22.63 8.35
CA ASP A 62 -13.46 23.18 7.66
C ASP A 62 -13.58 22.55 6.26
N PRO A 63 -14.80 22.28 5.77
CA PRO A 63 -15.01 21.76 4.42
C PRO A 63 -14.71 22.86 3.40
N ILE A 64 -13.44 22.98 2.99
CA ILE A 64 -12.99 23.89 1.94
C ILE A 64 -13.57 23.43 0.60
N PHE A 65 -14.81 23.83 0.31
CA PHE A 65 -15.45 23.61 -0.99
C PHE A 65 -14.92 24.61 -2.04
N SER A 66 -13.60 24.71 -2.13
CA SER A 66 -12.91 25.53 -3.14
C SER A 66 -13.03 24.84 -4.49
N ARG A 67 -14.07 25.18 -5.24
CA ARG A 67 -14.18 24.87 -6.68
C ARG A 67 -13.20 25.73 -7.49
N SER A 68 -11.92 25.51 -7.25
CA SER A 68 -10.85 25.83 -8.18
C SER A 68 -10.56 24.59 -9.01
N THR A 69 -11.45 24.26 -9.95
CA THR A 69 -11.17 23.29 -11.02
C THR A 69 -10.08 23.88 -11.90
N SER A 70 -8.84 23.66 -11.49
CA SER A 70 -7.65 24.10 -12.17
C SER A 70 -7.56 23.41 -13.53
N VAL A 71 -6.96 24.07 -14.52
CA VAL A 71 -6.68 23.44 -15.83
C VAL A 71 -5.81 22.19 -15.63
N HIS A 72 -5.01 22.16 -14.55
CA HIS A 72 -4.14 21.05 -14.14
C HIS A 72 -4.85 19.76 -13.66
N THR A 73 -6.18 19.64 -13.68
CA THR A 73 -6.85 18.34 -13.38
C THR A 73 -7.70 17.79 -14.52
N ALA A 74 -7.70 18.45 -15.70
CA ALA A 74 -8.53 18.05 -16.84
C ALA A 74 -8.32 16.57 -17.26
N ILE A 75 -7.05 16.15 -17.40
CA ILE A 75 -6.73 14.77 -17.75
C ILE A 75 -7.08 13.77 -16.63
N ALA A 76 -6.88 14.12 -15.36
CA ALA A 76 -7.23 13.24 -14.24
C ALA A 76 -8.75 12.98 -14.18
N ALA A 77 -9.56 14.03 -14.31
CA ALA A 77 -11.01 13.91 -14.38
C ALA A 77 -11.49 13.11 -15.62
N GLN A 78 -10.83 13.28 -16.78
CA GLN A 78 -11.10 12.48 -17.98
C GLN A 78 -10.78 11.00 -17.76
N VAL A 79 -9.60 10.67 -17.21
CA VAL A 79 -9.16 9.31 -16.90
C VAL A 79 -10.12 8.64 -15.91
N ILE A 80 -10.53 9.33 -14.85
CA ILE A 80 -11.55 8.82 -13.91
C ILE A 80 -12.88 8.57 -14.63
N SER A 81 -13.37 9.52 -15.43
CA SER A 81 -14.66 9.38 -16.14
C SER A 81 -14.68 8.25 -17.18
N VAL A 82 -13.52 7.88 -17.72
CA VAL A 82 -13.35 6.82 -18.73
C VAL A 82 -13.10 5.46 -18.06
N LEU A 83 -12.24 5.40 -17.04
CA LEU A 83 -11.81 4.13 -16.46
C LEU A 83 -12.70 3.69 -15.29
N LEU A 84 -13.10 4.58 -14.39
CA LEU A 84 -13.84 4.24 -13.16
C LEU A 84 -15.30 3.86 -13.45
N LYS A 85 -15.50 2.64 -13.93
CA LYS A 85 -16.80 2.07 -14.33
C LYS A 85 -17.07 0.74 -13.56
N PRO A 86 -17.18 0.73 -12.21
CA PRO A 86 -17.14 -0.51 -11.41
C PRO A 86 -18.16 -1.59 -11.81
N ARG A 87 -19.33 -1.21 -12.31
CA ARG A 87 -20.42 -2.13 -12.72
C ARG A 87 -20.56 -2.32 -14.23
N THR A 88 -19.80 -1.58 -15.03
CA THR A 88 -20.02 -1.42 -16.49
C THR A 88 -18.74 -1.40 -17.32
N TRP A 89 -17.57 -1.53 -16.70
CA TRP A 89 -16.31 -1.72 -17.42
C TRP A 89 -16.32 -3.07 -18.15
N THR A 90 -15.80 -3.06 -19.37
CA THR A 90 -15.57 -4.25 -20.19
C THR A 90 -14.16 -4.16 -20.79
N PRO A 91 -13.40 -5.26 -20.87
CA PRO A 91 -12.06 -5.23 -21.42
C PRO A 91 -12.08 -4.84 -22.90
N SER A 92 -11.13 -4.01 -23.31
CA SER A 92 -10.86 -3.75 -24.73
C SER A 92 -10.46 -5.04 -25.45
N PRO A 93 -10.85 -5.24 -26.72
CA PRO A 93 -10.40 -6.38 -27.52
C PRO A 93 -8.86 -6.45 -27.60
N PRO A 94 -8.24 -7.66 -27.59
CA PRO A 94 -6.80 -7.81 -27.75
C PRO A 94 -6.26 -7.13 -29.01
N GLY A 95 -5.08 -6.52 -28.92
CA GLY A 95 -4.44 -5.79 -30.02
C GLY A 95 -5.05 -4.41 -30.32
N GLN A 96 -5.99 -3.91 -29.51
CA GLN A 96 -6.37 -2.50 -29.54
C GLN A 96 -5.33 -1.64 -28.79
N PRO A 97 -5.01 -0.43 -29.28
CA PRO A 97 -4.19 0.52 -28.55
C PRO A 97 -4.86 0.94 -27.24
N PHE A 98 -4.11 1.58 -26.35
CA PHE A 98 -4.71 2.18 -25.15
C PHE A 98 -5.65 3.34 -25.52
N GLU A 99 -6.67 3.60 -24.69
CA GLU A 99 -7.70 4.63 -24.96
C GLU A 99 -7.14 6.06 -24.84
N PHE A 100 -6.03 6.24 -24.12
CA PHE A 100 -5.34 7.51 -23.95
C PHE A 100 -4.07 7.59 -24.80
N SER A 101 -3.85 8.75 -25.42
CA SER A 101 -2.65 9.01 -26.20
C SER A 101 -1.39 9.12 -25.34
N PRO A 102 -0.19 8.88 -25.90
CA PRO A 102 1.07 9.05 -25.17
C PRO A 102 1.26 10.47 -24.58
N HIS A 103 0.66 11.51 -25.16
CA HIS A 103 0.71 12.88 -24.62
C HIS A 103 -0.10 12.98 -23.33
N GLU A 104 -1.35 12.49 -23.33
CA GLU A 104 -2.23 12.47 -22.16
C GLU A 104 -1.62 11.66 -21.01
N LEU A 105 -0.86 10.60 -21.31
CA LEU A 105 -0.15 9.82 -20.29
C LEU A 105 1.07 10.55 -19.72
N VAL A 106 1.80 11.32 -20.52
CA VAL A 106 2.87 12.20 -20.01
C VAL A 106 2.28 13.29 -19.12
N GLU A 107 1.20 13.95 -19.55
CA GLU A 107 0.49 14.99 -18.78
C GLU A 107 0.00 14.45 -17.43
N LEU A 108 -0.62 13.25 -17.41
CA LEU A 108 -1.03 12.57 -16.18
C LEU A 108 0.16 12.28 -15.26
N CYS A 109 1.30 11.86 -15.83
CA CYS A 109 2.52 11.63 -15.05
C CYS A 109 3.08 12.92 -14.46
N GLU A 110 3.11 14.02 -15.22
CA GLU A 110 3.60 15.32 -14.75
C GLU A 110 2.75 15.87 -13.59
N HIS A 111 1.41 15.77 -13.66
CA HIS A 111 0.53 16.14 -12.54
C HIS A 111 0.67 15.19 -11.35
N ALA A 112 0.81 13.88 -11.57
CA ALA A 112 1.00 12.90 -10.49
C ALA A 112 2.35 13.08 -9.77
N GLU A 113 3.44 13.32 -10.50
CA GLU A 113 4.74 13.65 -9.91
C GLU A 113 4.65 14.94 -9.09
N ALA A 114 4.00 15.99 -9.59
CA ALA A 114 3.86 17.24 -8.85
C ALA A 114 3.16 17.05 -7.49
N VAL A 115 2.09 16.24 -7.43
CA VAL A 115 1.40 15.91 -6.18
C VAL A 115 2.28 15.06 -5.25
N LEU A 116 2.85 13.95 -5.76
CA LEU A 116 3.61 13.00 -4.93
C LEU A 116 4.93 13.58 -4.40
N ARG A 117 5.53 14.53 -5.12
CA ARG A 117 6.75 15.25 -4.71
C ARG A 117 6.56 16.01 -3.39
N ASP A 118 5.40 16.63 -3.21
CA ASP A 118 5.12 17.51 -2.06
C ASP A 118 4.58 16.74 -0.83
N GLU A 119 4.16 15.47 -0.99
CA GLU A 119 3.85 14.58 0.13
C GLU A 119 5.10 14.20 0.94
N PRO A 120 4.98 13.80 2.23
CA PRO A 120 6.09 13.24 3.00
C PRO A 120 6.37 11.77 2.65
N THR A 121 7.62 11.30 2.84
CA THR A 121 7.99 9.89 2.56
C THR A 121 7.33 8.88 3.51
N LEU A 122 6.90 9.36 4.69
CA LEU A 122 6.04 8.65 5.65
C LEU A 122 4.72 9.42 5.78
N LEU A 123 3.61 8.83 5.35
CA LEU A 123 2.28 9.45 5.43
C LEU A 123 1.69 9.37 6.85
N LYS A 124 0.94 10.41 7.24
CA LYS A 124 0.18 10.49 8.50
C LYS A 124 -1.31 10.57 8.20
N LEU A 125 -2.02 9.46 8.40
CA LEU A 125 -3.39 9.24 7.89
C LEU A 125 -4.42 9.06 9.02
N GLY A 126 -5.68 9.35 8.71
CA GLY A 126 -6.82 9.21 9.61
C GLY A 126 -7.63 7.93 9.39
N ALA A 127 -8.76 7.82 10.09
CA ALA A 127 -9.77 6.78 9.92
C ALA A 127 -11.18 7.40 9.84
N PRO A 128 -12.11 6.83 9.05
CA PRO A 128 -12.05 5.50 8.45
C PRO A 128 -11.32 5.50 7.10
N ILE A 129 -10.68 4.37 6.79
CA ILE A 129 -9.83 4.22 5.60
C ILE A 129 -9.90 2.78 5.07
N LYS A 130 -9.91 2.61 3.75
CA LYS A 130 -9.78 1.31 3.06
C LYS A 130 -8.33 1.09 2.68
N ILE A 131 -7.80 -0.10 2.96
CA ILE A 131 -6.43 -0.51 2.62
C ILE A 131 -6.49 -1.61 1.55
N PHE A 132 -5.85 -1.36 0.41
CA PHE A 132 -5.71 -2.26 -0.72
C PHE A 132 -4.27 -2.79 -0.78
N GLY A 133 -4.12 -4.10 -0.96
CA GLY A 133 -2.83 -4.74 -1.28
C GLY A 133 -2.58 -4.77 -2.79
N ASP A 134 -1.74 -5.70 -3.21
CA ASP A 134 -1.27 -5.90 -4.59
C ASP A 134 -2.44 -5.96 -5.59
N ILE A 135 -2.31 -5.24 -6.71
CA ILE A 135 -3.31 -5.23 -7.81
C ILE A 135 -2.74 -5.87 -9.08
N HIS A 136 -1.45 -5.70 -9.37
CA HIS A 136 -0.74 -6.34 -10.48
C HIS A 136 -1.51 -6.36 -11.81
N GLY A 137 -1.95 -5.20 -12.30
CA GLY A 137 -2.70 -5.10 -13.55
C GLY A 137 -4.03 -5.87 -13.61
N GLN A 138 -4.53 -6.43 -12.50
CA GLN A 138 -5.84 -7.10 -12.42
C GLN A 138 -6.98 -6.09 -12.26
N TYR A 139 -7.05 -5.16 -13.20
CA TYR A 139 -8.09 -4.13 -13.29
C TYR A 139 -9.55 -4.63 -13.14
N PRO A 140 -9.95 -5.81 -13.67
CA PRO A 140 -11.29 -6.34 -13.43
C PRO A 140 -11.61 -6.53 -11.94
N ASP A 141 -10.63 -6.93 -11.14
CA ASP A 141 -10.82 -7.11 -9.69
C ASP A 141 -10.85 -5.77 -8.94
N LEU A 142 -10.06 -4.79 -9.36
CA LEU A 142 -10.16 -3.42 -8.84
C LEU A 142 -11.57 -2.83 -9.08
N MET A 143 -12.14 -3.04 -10.27
CA MET A 143 -13.52 -2.66 -10.58
C MET A 143 -14.54 -3.42 -9.73
N ARG A 144 -14.37 -4.73 -9.52
CA ARG A 144 -15.25 -5.53 -8.64
C ARG A 144 -15.17 -5.07 -7.18
N LEU A 145 -13.98 -4.78 -6.65
CA LEU A 145 -13.78 -4.23 -5.30
C LEU A 145 -14.54 -2.92 -5.11
N PHE A 146 -14.43 -1.98 -6.06
CA PHE A 146 -15.18 -0.73 -6.01
C PHE A 146 -16.70 -0.93 -6.19
N ALA A 147 -17.14 -1.96 -6.90
CA ALA A 147 -18.56 -2.28 -7.09
C ALA A 147 -19.21 -2.96 -5.87
N GLU A 148 -18.43 -3.71 -5.09
CA GLU A 148 -18.92 -4.44 -3.92
C GLU A 148 -18.71 -3.64 -2.61
N PHE A 149 -17.60 -2.91 -2.50
CA PHE A 149 -17.16 -2.25 -1.26
C PHE A 149 -16.99 -0.72 -1.38
N GLY A 150 -17.49 -0.10 -2.46
CA GLY A 150 -17.57 1.36 -2.62
C GLY A 150 -16.40 1.99 -3.38
N ALA A 151 -16.73 2.94 -4.26
CA ALA A 151 -15.80 3.54 -5.23
C ALA A 151 -15.31 4.93 -4.81
N PRO A 152 -14.06 5.31 -5.14
CA PRO A 152 -13.49 6.62 -4.84
C PRO A 152 -14.04 7.71 -5.78
N ALA A 153 -15.31 8.07 -5.56
CA ALA A 153 -16.00 9.20 -6.19
C ALA A 153 -17.05 9.77 -5.22
N HIS A 154 -17.50 11.02 -5.43
CA HIS A 154 -18.58 11.65 -4.64
C HIS A 154 -19.95 10.95 -4.77
N THR A 155 -20.11 10.05 -5.74
CA THR A 155 -21.29 9.17 -5.90
C THR A 155 -21.09 7.78 -5.28
N GLY A 156 -19.88 7.48 -4.80
CA GLY A 156 -19.54 6.35 -3.95
C GLY A 156 -19.45 6.80 -2.50
N ASP A 157 -18.32 6.56 -1.84
CA ASP A 157 -18.10 6.88 -0.42
C ASP A 157 -16.79 7.64 -0.11
N LEU A 158 -16.21 8.28 -1.11
CA LEU A 158 -15.01 9.14 -0.99
C LEU A 158 -15.16 10.29 0.03
N ASP A 159 -16.37 10.82 0.18
CA ASP A 159 -16.68 11.88 1.15
C ASP A 159 -16.69 11.37 2.61
N LEU A 160 -16.67 10.05 2.81
CA LEU A 160 -16.84 9.39 4.11
C LEU A 160 -15.62 8.56 4.53
N VAL A 161 -14.88 8.00 3.58
CA VAL A 161 -13.82 6.99 3.79
C VAL A 161 -12.62 7.27 2.88
N ASP A 162 -11.42 7.35 3.46
CA ASP A 162 -10.17 7.54 2.74
C ASP A 162 -9.69 6.22 2.09
N TYR A 163 -8.73 6.30 1.15
CA TYR A 163 -8.20 5.16 0.40
C TYR A 163 -6.67 5.10 0.50
N LEU A 164 -6.12 3.95 0.90
CA LEU A 164 -4.69 3.65 0.91
C LEU A 164 -4.41 2.42 0.05
N PHE A 165 -3.48 2.53 -0.90
CA PHE A 165 -2.94 1.40 -1.65
C PHE A 165 -1.49 1.15 -1.20
N LEU A 166 -1.14 -0.12 -1.00
CA LEU A 166 0.16 -0.50 -0.40
C LEU A 166 1.29 -0.65 -1.41
N GLY A 167 1.00 -0.83 -2.71
CA GLY A 167 1.99 -1.00 -3.77
C GLY A 167 1.56 -2.02 -4.82
N ASP A 168 2.47 -2.34 -5.73
CA ASP A 168 2.36 -3.36 -6.78
C ASP A 168 1.09 -3.20 -7.63
N TYR A 169 1.03 -2.05 -8.30
CA TYR A 169 -0.04 -1.70 -9.25
C TYR A 169 0.15 -2.37 -10.61
N VAL A 170 1.41 -2.56 -11.01
CA VAL A 170 1.82 -3.00 -12.35
C VAL A 170 2.42 -4.42 -12.36
N ASP A 171 2.84 -4.87 -13.55
CA ASP A 171 3.28 -6.21 -13.90
C ASP A 171 2.20 -7.30 -13.81
N ARG A 172 2.48 -8.45 -14.46
CA ARG A 172 1.72 -9.70 -14.43
C ARG A 172 0.32 -9.70 -15.10
N GLY A 173 -0.64 -8.89 -14.62
CA GLY A 173 -2.02 -8.86 -15.11
C GLY A 173 -2.16 -8.04 -16.40
N ALA A 174 -3.21 -8.27 -17.18
CA ALA A 174 -3.30 -7.77 -18.56
C ALA A 174 -3.72 -6.30 -18.76
N TYR A 175 -3.97 -5.56 -17.69
CA TYR A 175 -4.55 -4.21 -17.73
C TYR A 175 -3.75 -3.26 -16.83
N GLN A 176 -2.42 -3.24 -17.01
CA GLN A 176 -1.51 -2.47 -16.16
C GLN A 176 -1.67 -0.98 -16.44
N LEU A 177 -1.84 -0.59 -17.70
CA LEU A 177 -2.11 0.80 -18.08
C LEU A 177 -3.43 1.30 -17.47
N GLU A 178 -4.53 0.55 -17.59
CA GLU A 178 -5.81 0.91 -16.94
C GLU A 178 -5.64 1.06 -15.42
N THR A 179 -4.90 0.14 -14.78
CA THR A 179 -4.69 0.13 -13.34
C THR A 179 -3.90 1.34 -12.87
N ILE A 180 -2.72 1.60 -13.45
CA ILE A 180 -1.87 2.70 -12.98
C ILE A 180 -2.45 4.07 -13.36
N CYS A 181 -3.04 4.21 -14.55
CA CYS A 181 -3.66 5.47 -14.96
C CYS A 181 -4.82 5.83 -14.02
N LEU A 182 -5.67 4.86 -13.64
CA LEU A 182 -6.76 5.14 -12.72
C LEU A 182 -6.26 5.57 -11.34
N VAL A 183 -5.32 4.84 -10.71
CA VAL A 183 -4.89 5.18 -9.34
C VAL A 183 -4.11 6.49 -9.28
N LEU A 184 -3.31 6.81 -10.32
CA LEU A 184 -2.64 8.12 -10.42
C LEU A 184 -3.66 9.25 -10.67
N ALA A 185 -4.66 9.06 -11.53
CA ALA A 185 -5.71 10.07 -11.74
C ALA A 185 -6.53 10.32 -10.48
N LEU A 186 -6.87 9.26 -9.73
CA LEU A 186 -7.50 9.35 -8.42
C LEU A 186 -6.64 10.09 -7.40
N LYS A 187 -5.30 9.94 -7.46
CA LYS A 187 -4.37 10.70 -6.61
C LYS A 187 -4.29 12.18 -6.99
N VAL A 188 -4.34 12.51 -8.29
CA VAL A 188 -4.30 13.90 -8.78
C VAL A 188 -5.60 14.65 -8.49
N GLU A 189 -6.77 14.02 -8.68
CA GLU A 189 -8.07 14.66 -8.42
C GLU A 189 -8.40 14.72 -6.91
N TYR A 190 -7.95 13.73 -6.12
CA TYR A 190 -8.30 13.60 -4.70
C TYR A 190 -7.08 13.40 -3.77
N PRO A 191 -6.08 14.32 -3.77
CA PRO A 191 -4.80 14.12 -3.09
C PRO A 191 -4.91 13.95 -1.57
N ASP A 192 -5.88 14.58 -0.91
CA ASP A 192 -6.16 14.46 0.53
C ASP A 192 -7.00 13.23 0.92
N ARG A 193 -7.37 12.37 -0.04
CA ARG A 193 -8.27 11.22 0.17
C ARG A 193 -7.72 9.90 -0.36
N VAL A 194 -6.93 9.95 -1.42
CA VAL A 194 -6.32 8.79 -2.06
C VAL A 194 -4.83 8.83 -1.79
N PHE A 195 -4.29 7.74 -1.24
CA PHE A 195 -2.91 7.62 -0.81
C PHE A 195 -2.29 6.38 -1.45
N LEU A 196 -1.10 6.55 -2.03
CA LEU A 196 -0.39 5.52 -2.77
C LEU A 196 0.97 5.29 -2.09
N LEU A 197 1.30 4.04 -1.79
CA LEU A 197 2.66 3.66 -1.40
C LEU A 197 3.40 3.01 -2.58
N ARG A 198 4.74 2.97 -2.48
CA ARG A 198 5.63 2.24 -3.38
C ARG A 198 5.63 0.75 -3.03
N GLY A 199 5.27 -0.10 -3.98
CA GLY A 199 5.60 -1.53 -3.96
C GLY A 199 6.96 -1.79 -4.59
N ASN A 200 7.38 -3.05 -4.63
CA ASN A 200 8.66 -3.43 -5.26
C ASN A 200 8.57 -3.51 -6.80
N HIS A 201 7.36 -3.60 -7.37
CA HIS A 201 7.13 -3.54 -8.81
C HIS A 201 7.15 -2.09 -9.34
N GLU A 202 7.02 -1.07 -8.49
CA GLU A 202 7.23 0.33 -8.85
C GLU A 202 8.74 0.71 -8.96
N SER A 203 9.55 -0.18 -9.53
CA SER A 203 10.98 -0.01 -9.79
C SER A 203 11.36 -0.42 -11.23
N PRO A 204 12.18 0.37 -11.96
CA PRO A 204 12.47 0.12 -13.38
C PRO A 204 13.01 -1.28 -13.67
N GLU A 205 13.93 -1.77 -12.83
CA GLU A 205 14.57 -3.09 -12.97
C GLU A 205 13.59 -4.27 -12.83
N ILE A 206 12.44 -4.03 -12.21
CA ILE A 206 11.39 -5.03 -11.98
C ILE A 206 10.34 -4.92 -13.08
N ASN A 207 9.84 -3.71 -13.36
CA ASN A 207 8.76 -3.52 -14.32
C ASN A 207 9.20 -3.46 -15.80
N GLU A 208 10.52 -3.38 -16.08
CA GLU A 208 11.09 -3.82 -17.36
C GLU A 208 11.07 -5.36 -17.50
N LYS A 209 11.19 -6.10 -16.40
CA LYS A 209 11.34 -7.56 -16.41
C LYS A 209 10.02 -8.32 -16.37
N TYR A 210 8.97 -7.81 -15.72
CA TYR A 210 7.77 -8.58 -15.37
C TYR A 210 6.48 -8.19 -16.11
N GLY A 211 6.49 -7.21 -17.01
CA GLY A 211 5.41 -6.96 -17.98
C GLY A 211 5.10 -5.49 -18.32
N PHE A 212 5.41 -4.52 -17.48
CA PHE A 212 4.89 -3.16 -17.66
C PHE A 212 5.52 -2.39 -18.83
N ARG A 213 6.85 -2.48 -18.99
CA ARG A 213 7.54 -1.87 -20.15
C ARG A 213 7.05 -2.45 -21.47
N ASP A 214 6.78 -3.75 -21.49
CA ASP A 214 6.30 -4.46 -22.67
C ASP A 214 4.84 -4.06 -23.01
N GLU A 215 3.96 -3.90 -22.01
CA GLU A 215 2.59 -3.38 -22.23
C GLU A 215 2.62 -1.95 -22.77
N CYS A 216 3.50 -1.09 -22.24
CA CYS A 216 3.69 0.25 -22.78
C CYS A 216 4.13 0.21 -24.25
N LEU A 217 5.11 -0.64 -24.59
CA LEU A 217 5.60 -0.80 -25.96
C LEU A 217 4.52 -1.31 -26.94
N ASP A 218 3.74 -2.31 -26.55
CA ASP A 218 2.69 -2.91 -27.38
C ASP A 218 1.51 -1.94 -27.61
N ARG A 219 0.96 -1.39 -26.51
CA ARG A 219 -0.31 -0.64 -26.55
C ARG A 219 -0.16 0.85 -26.86
N LEU A 220 1.06 1.40 -26.78
CA LEU A 220 1.38 2.81 -27.09
C LEU A 220 2.39 2.95 -28.24
N GLY A 221 2.87 1.84 -28.81
CA GLY A 221 3.75 1.81 -29.98
C GLY A 221 5.09 2.54 -29.75
N PRO A 222 5.61 3.29 -30.74
CA PRO A 222 6.94 3.93 -30.68
C PRO A 222 7.14 4.90 -29.50
N ALA A 223 6.07 5.40 -28.89
CA ALA A 223 6.14 6.29 -27.72
C ALA A 223 6.12 5.56 -26.37
N GLY A 224 5.78 4.25 -26.35
CA GLY A 224 5.61 3.48 -25.11
C GLY A 224 6.85 3.46 -24.22
N ASP A 225 8.04 3.37 -24.80
CA ASP A 225 9.32 3.42 -24.08
C ASP A 225 9.58 4.79 -23.42
N ALA A 226 9.01 5.88 -23.96
CA ALA A 226 9.08 7.20 -23.33
C ALA A 226 8.07 7.31 -22.17
N VAL A 227 6.82 6.91 -22.39
CA VAL A 227 5.76 6.90 -21.37
C VAL A 227 6.12 6.00 -20.17
N TRP A 228 6.73 4.84 -20.42
CA TRP A 228 7.24 3.95 -19.38
C TRP A 228 8.30 4.62 -18.48
N ARG A 229 9.15 5.50 -19.03
CA ARG A 229 10.09 6.31 -18.23
C ARG A 229 9.37 7.37 -17.40
N CYS A 230 8.32 7.99 -17.94
CA CYS A 230 7.50 8.95 -17.20
C CYS A 230 6.81 8.29 -16.00
N PHE A 231 6.18 7.12 -16.17
CA PHE A 231 5.64 6.36 -15.04
C PHE A 231 6.72 6.02 -13.99
N ASN A 232 7.92 5.59 -14.42
CA ASN A 232 9.00 5.30 -13.48
C ASN A 232 9.59 6.54 -12.79
N ALA A 233 9.47 7.74 -13.38
CA ALA A 233 9.78 9.00 -12.69
C ALA A 233 8.76 9.27 -11.57
N VAL A 234 7.45 9.11 -11.84
CA VAL A 234 6.38 9.19 -10.83
C VAL A 234 6.62 8.16 -9.71
N PHE A 235 6.97 6.91 -10.05
CA PHE A 235 7.23 5.85 -9.08
C PHE A 235 8.38 6.16 -8.12
N ALA A 236 9.39 6.91 -8.56
CA ALA A 236 10.49 7.36 -7.70
C ALA A 236 10.01 8.36 -6.62
N TRP A 237 8.86 9.01 -6.81
CA TRP A 237 8.25 9.93 -5.84
C TRP A 237 7.18 9.29 -4.94
N LEU A 238 6.83 8.01 -5.12
CA LEU A 238 5.86 7.35 -4.24
C LEU A 238 6.36 7.30 -2.77
N PRO A 239 5.54 7.68 -1.77
CA PRO A 239 5.79 7.44 -0.36
C PRO A 239 6.05 5.96 -0.03
N ILE A 240 6.81 5.67 1.02
CA ILE A 240 7.29 4.30 1.33
C ILE A 240 6.45 3.61 2.41
N ALA A 241 5.90 4.38 3.34
CA ALA A 241 5.02 3.87 4.37
C ALA A 241 3.95 4.89 4.77
N ALA A 242 2.92 4.42 5.46
CA ALA A 242 1.95 5.24 6.15
C ALA A 242 1.80 4.83 7.62
N THR A 243 1.26 5.73 8.44
CA THR A 243 0.71 5.38 9.74
C THR A 243 -0.71 5.91 9.86
N ILE A 244 -1.64 5.05 10.31
CA ILE A 244 -3.05 5.39 10.52
C ILE A 244 -3.28 5.62 12.01
N CYS A 245 -3.72 6.84 12.36
CA CYS A 245 -3.97 7.30 13.74
C CYS A 245 -2.82 6.99 14.73
N ASP A 246 -1.58 6.96 14.22
CA ASP A 246 -0.35 6.55 14.94
C ASP A 246 -0.44 5.17 15.64
N LYS A 247 -1.39 4.30 15.23
CA LYS A 247 -1.61 2.95 15.81
C LYS A 247 -1.49 1.79 14.85
N ILE A 248 -1.56 2.04 13.54
CA ILE A 248 -1.29 1.05 12.51
C ILE A 248 -0.14 1.55 11.64
N PHE A 249 0.86 0.72 11.38
CA PHE A 249 1.93 0.98 10.41
C PHE A 249 1.63 0.22 9.12
N CYS A 250 1.73 0.88 7.97
CA CYS A 250 1.38 0.35 6.66
C CYS A 250 2.55 0.46 5.69
N VAL A 251 2.90 -0.65 5.04
CA VAL A 251 4.11 -0.80 4.21
C VAL A 251 3.90 -1.93 3.19
N HIS A 252 4.56 -1.93 2.03
CA HIS A 252 4.47 -3.06 1.08
C HIS A 252 5.19 -4.32 1.61
N GLY A 253 6.50 -4.16 1.83
CA GLY A 253 7.43 -5.13 2.40
C GLY A 253 7.18 -5.37 3.88
N GLY A 254 8.20 -5.23 4.71
CA GLY A 254 8.05 -5.46 6.14
C GLY A 254 9.19 -4.88 6.97
N LEU A 255 9.62 -5.65 7.97
CA LEU A 255 10.62 -5.20 8.95
C LEU A 255 12.04 -5.65 8.63
N GLY A 256 12.19 -6.88 8.13
CA GLY A 256 13.49 -7.50 7.86
C GLY A 256 14.54 -7.26 8.96
N LEU A 257 15.73 -6.79 8.56
CA LEU A 257 16.87 -6.58 9.45
C LEU A 257 16.95 -5.19 10.07
N THR A 258 16.88 -4.10 9.28
CA THR A 258 17.49 -2.80 9.62
C THR A 258 16.54 -1.68 10.06
N ILE A 259 15.21 -1.85 9.97
CA ILE A 259 14.26 -0.87 10.52
C ILE A 259 14.04 -1.10 12.02
N GLU A 260 14.48 -0.17 12.85
CA GLU A 260 14.28 -0.20 14.31
C GLU A 260 13.08 0.68 14.70
N SER A 261 12.93 1.81 14.00
CA SER A 261 11.94 2.86 14.24
C SER A 261 11.21 3.29 12.96
N ILE A 262 9.97 3.79 13.10
CA ILE A 262 9.18 4.36 12.00
C ILE A 262 9.82 5.66 11.48
N GLU A 263 10.50 6.39 12.36
CA GLU A 263 11.20 7.66 12.07
C GLU A 263 12.32 7.49 11.03
N GLN A 264 12.94 6.31 10.94
CA GLN A 264 13.90 6.00 9.86
C GLN A 264 13.27 6.10 8.46
N VAL A 265 11.97 5.79 8.31
CA VAL A 265 11.27 5.88 7.02
C VAL A 265 11.06 7.34 6.61
N ALA A 266 10.75 8.21 7.57
CA ALA A 266 10.58 9.64 7.33
C ALA A 266 11.87 10.33 6.87
N ALA A 267 13.05 9.78 7.21
CA ALA A 267 14.34 10.28 6.78
C ALA A 267 14.70 9.91 5.32
N ILE A 268 14.01 8.94 4.70
CA ILE A 268 14.28 8.50 3.32
C ILE A 268 13.99 9.66 2.36
N GLN A 269 15.03 10.07 1.62
CA GLN A 269 14.93 11.11 0.61
C GLN A 269 14.30 10.56 -0.66
N ARG A 270 13.36 11.33 -1.25
CA ARG A 270 12.82 11.11 -2.61
C ARG A 270 13.36 12.19 -3.56
N PRO A 271 13.52 11.90 -4.86
CA PRO A 271 13.10 10.68 -5.55
C PRO A 271 14.01 9.49 -5.21
N ILE A 272 13.43 8.30 -5.08
CA ILE A 272 14.17 7.06 -4.79
C ILE A 272 15.14 6.78 -5.94
N GLN A 273 16.43 6.68 -5.61
CA GLN A 273 17.48 6.42 -6.59
C GLN A 273 17.79 4.93 -6.71
N LYS A 274 18.28 4.53 -7.89
CA LYS A 274 18.74 3.17 -8.19
C LYS A 274 19.85 2.74 -7.22
N GLY A 275 19.73 1.53 -6.67
CA GLY A 275 20.61 1.04 -5.62
C GLY A 275 19.96 1.15 -4.24
N GLU A 276 18.73 0.63 -4.12
CA GLU A 276 17.91 0.65 -2.91
C GLU A 276 18.68 0.06 -1.71
N GLY A 277 19.00 0.92 -0.73
CA GLY A 277 19.79 0.53 0.44
C GLY A 277 19.06 -0.42 1.39
N PRO A 278 19.74 -0.98 2.41
CA PRO A 278 19.20 -2.03 3.29
C PRO A 278 17.79 -1.78 3.84
N LEU A 279 17.53 -0.55 4.30
CA LEU A 279 16.22 -0.16 4.82
C LEU A 279 15.09 -0.28 3.78
N MET A 280 15.38 -0.03 2.50
CA MET A 280 14.40 -0.19 1.42
C MET A 280 14.20 -1.67 1.04
N MET A 281 15.25 -2.50 1.13
CA MET A 281 15.13 -3.95 0.98
C MET A 281 14.29 -4.59 2.09
N ASP A 282 14.32 -4.03 3.30
CA ASP A 282 13.38 -4.41 4.36
C ASP A 282 11.94 -3.95 4.03
N LEU A 283 11.78 -2.65 3.73
CA LEU A 283 10.49 -1.99 3.52
C LEU A 283 9.75 -2.40 2.24
N LEU A 284 10.42 -2.91 1.21
CA LEU A 284 9.78 -3.34 -0.04
C LEU A 284 9.85 -4.86 -0.27
N TRP A 285 10.89 -5.55 0.20
CA TRP A 285 11.13 -6.95 -0.21
C TRP A 285 10.95 -8.01 0.88
N SER A 286 11.04 -7.68 2.17
CA SER A 286 11.07 -8.68 3.23
C SER A 286 9.66 -9.15 3.66
N ASP A 287 9.58 -10.39 4.17
CA ASP A 287 8.34 -11.08 4.53
C ASP A 287 8.30 -11.50 6.02
N PRO A 288 7.14 -11.63 6.67
CA PRO A 288 7.03 -12.43 7.88
C PRO A 288 7.46 -13.89 7.64
N ALA A 289 7.94 -14.56 8.67
CA ALA A 289 8.19 -16.00 8.63
C ALA A 289 6.88 -16.80 8.44
N SER A 290 6.98 -18.02 7.90
CA SER A 290 5.81 -18.85 7.54
C SER A 290 4.92 -19.29 8.72
N HIS A 291 5.37 -19.13 9.97
CA HIS A 291 4.56 -19.45 11.16
C HIS A 291 5.08 -18.73 12.42
N ASP A 292 4.20 -18.40 13.36
CA ASP A 292 4.51 -17.76 14.67
C ASP A 292 5.51 -18.55 15.55
N SER A 293 5.80 -19.80 15.20
CA SER A 293 6.76 -20.70 15.88
C SER A 293 8.19 -20.57 15.35
N VAL A 294 8.39 -20.01 14.16
CA VAL A 294 9.72 -19.70 13.61
C VAL A 294 10.39 -18.62 14.48
N ARG A 295 11.74 -18.65 14.55
CA ARG A 295 12.53 -17.78 15.42
C ARG A 295 13.70 -17.14 14.68
N GLY A 296 13.99 -15.89 15.01
CA GLY A 296 15.05 -15.09 14.40
C GLY A 296 14.71 -14.57 13.00
N ILE A 297 15.63 -13.78 12.44
CA ILE A 297 15.53 -13.25 11.09
C ILE A 297 16.41 -14.13 10.18
N SER A 298 15.83 -14.65 9.10
CA SER A 298 16.45 -15.60 8.19
C SER A 298 16.51 -15.06 6.76
N LEU A 299 17.41 -15.57 5.93
CA LEU A 299 17.48 -15.22 4.51
C LEU A 299 16.23 -15.75 3.76
N ASN A 300 15.62 -14.94 2.88
CA ASN A 300 14.44 -15.35 2.10
C ASN A 300 14.84 -16.23 0.91
N VAL A 301 15.09 -17.51 1.19
CA VAL A 301 15.53 -18.51 0.20
C VAL A 301 14.59 -18.61 -1.01
N GLN A 302 13.28 -18.45 -0.79
CA GLN A 302 12.24 -18.54 -1.81
C GLN A 302 12.37 -17.39 -2.83
N ARG A 303 12.46 -16.13 -2.37
CA ARG A 303 12.64 -14.98 -3.28
C ARG A 303 14.03 -14.92 -3.94
N LEU A 304 15.03 -15.59 -3.36
CA LEU A 304 16.35 -15.77 -3.97
C LEU A 304 16.44 -16.95 -4.98
N GLY A 305 15.40 -17.77 -5.10
CA GLY A 305 15.46 -19.00 -5.92
C GLY A 305 16.44 -20.05 -5.40
N ALA A 306 16.83 -19.98 -4.12
CA ALA A 306 17.83 -20.83 -3.51
C ALA A 306 17.18 -22.04 -2.80
N THR A 307 17.77 -23.23 -2.95
CA THR A 307 17.27 -24.46 -2.30
C THR A 307 17.54 -24.54 -0.80
N ARG A 308 18.48 -23.73 -0.30
CA ARG A 308 18.85 -23.62 1.13
C ARG A 308 19.49 -22.25 1.38
N ALA A 309 19.34 -21.72 2.60
CA ALA A 309 20.13 -20.57 3.07
C ALA A 309 21.61 -20.96 3.22
N PRO A 310 22.56 -20.03 2.96
CA PRO A 310 23.97 -20.23 3.30
C PRO A 310 24.13 -20.32 4.83
N ASP A 311 25.20 -20.99 5.27
CA ASP A 311 25.46 -21.23 6.70
C ASP A 311 26.10 -20.00 7.38
N ARG A 312 25.38 -18.88 7.35
CA ARG A 312 25.73 -17.58 7.95
C ARG A 312 24.46 -16.77 8.27
N PRO A 313 24.51 -15.77 9.17
CA PRO A 313 23.42 -14.80 9.28
C PRO A 313 23.18 -14.04 7.96
N PRO A 314 21.93 -13.60 7.70
CA PRO A 314 21.64 -12.66 6.63
C PRO A 314 22.27 -11.28 6.91
N GLN A 315 22.52 -10.52 5.85
CA GLN A 315 23.21 -9.22 5.90
C GLN A 315 22.28 -8.07 5.46
N PRO A 316 22.54 -6.83 5.92
CA PRO A 316 21.84 -5.63 5.44
C PRO A 316 21.81 -5.55 3.91
N GLY A 317 20.63 -5.42 3.32
CA GLY A 317 20.42 -5.38 1.85
C GLY A 317 20.08 -6.74 1.23
N GLU A 318 20.12 -7.83 1.99
CA GLU A 318 19.54 -9.10 1.55
C GLU A 318 18.03 -9.17 1.85
N CYS A 319 17.26 -9.81 0.99
CA CYS A 319 15.85 -10.07 1.25
C CYS A 319 15.71 -11.10 2.40
N THR A 320 14.91 -10.79 3.43
CA THR A 320 14.80 -11.63 4.63
C THR A 320 13.36 -12.03 4.98
N THR A 321 13.26 -13.03 5.86
CA THR A 321 12.04 -13.41 6.58
C THR A 321 12.22 -13.07 8.06
N PHE A 322 11.24 -12.42 8.68
CA PHE A 322 11.31 -11.96 10.07
C PHE A 322 10.25 -12.62 10.97
N ASP A 323 10.62 -12.95 12.21
CA ASP A 323 9.75 -13.71 13.10
C ASP A 323 8.69 -12.87 13.86
N ALA A 324 7.83 -13.58 14.59
CA ALA A 324 6.82 -12.97 15.43
C ALA A 324 7.42 -12.14 16.58
N ALA A 325 8.64 -12.42 17.05
CA ALA A 325 9.32 -11.61 18.05
C ALA A 325 9.67 -10.23 17.46
N ARG A 326 10.29 -10.17 16.28
CA ARG A 326 10.63 -8.93 15.57
C ARG A 326 9.43 -8.00 15.36
N VAL A 327 8.26 -8.55 15.00
CA VAL A 327 7.00 -7.79 14.93
C VAL A 327 6.57 -7.26 16.30
N ASN A 328 6.62 -8.11 17.33
CA ASN A 328 6.25 -7.74 18.69
C ASN A 328 7.16 -6.68 19.31
N ASP A 329 8.47 -6.73 19.04
CA ASP A 329 9.45 -5.73 19.48
C ASP A 329 9.25 -4.40 18.74
N PHE A 330 9.12 -4.43 17.41
CA PHE A 330 8.88 -3.22 16.62
C PHE A 330 7.57 -2.51 17.03
N CYS A 331 6.48 -3.27 17.25
CA CYS A 331 5.22 -2.70 17.71
C CYS A 331 5.35 -2.07 19.11
N ARG A 332 6.10 -2.70 20.03
CA ARG A 332 6.35 -2.17 21.37
C ARG A 332 7.22 -0.92 21.34
N HIS A 333 8.27 -0.90 20.52
CA HIS A 333 9.18 0.25 20.39
C HIS A 333 8.47 1.49 19.83
N ASN A 334 7.66 1.31 18.79
CA ASN A 334 7.01 2.40 18.05
C ASN A 334 5.61 2.77 18.58
N GLY A 335 5.13 2.17 19.67
CA GLY A 335 3.84 2.49 20.28
C GLY A 335 2.59 2.12 19.47
N ILE A 336 2.76 1.40 18.36
CA ILE A 336 1.70 0.90 17.47
C ILE A 336 1.09 -0.41 17.98
N HIS A 337 0.00 -0.85 17.35
CA HIS A 337 -0.73 -2.07 17.73
C HIS A 337 -0.82 -3.09 16.59
N LEU A 338 -0.61 -2.67 15.34
CA LEU A 338 -0.74 -3.50 14.14
C LEU A 338 0.22 -3.02 13.04
N ILE A 339 0.77 -3.98 12.29
CA ILE A 339 1.38 -3.76 10.97
C ILE A 339 0.41 -4.31 9.91
N VAL A 340 0.16 -3.55 8.83
CA VAL A 340 -0.57 -4.02 7.65
C VAL A 340 0.38 -4.00 6.44
N ARG A 341 0.45 -5.10 5.70
CA ARG A 341 1.38 -5.26 4.58
C ARG A 341 0.83 -6.08 3.41
N ALA A 342 1.54 -6.10 2.28
CA ALA A 342 1.11 -6.64 0.99
C ALA A 342 2.07 -7.76 0.49
N HIS A 343 2.50 -7.78 -0.78
CA HIS A 343 3.66 -8.50 -1.37
C HIS A 343 3.63 -10.03 -1.40
N GLU A 344 2.73 -10.66 -0.64
CA GLU A 344 2.55 -12.11 -0.57
C GLU A 344 1.10 -12.47 -0.89
N CYS A 345 0.93 -13.26 -1.95
CA CYS A 345 -0.33 -13.94 -2.21
C CYS A 345 -0.67 -14.86 -1.03
N VAL A 346 -1.88 -14.71 -0.50
CA VAL A 346 -2.42 -15.50 0.62
C VAL A 346 -3.80 -15.99 0.24
N MET A 347 -4.10 -17.28 0.49
CA MET A 347 -5.25 -17.97 -0.11
C MET A 347 -6.60 -17.31 0.23
N ASP A 348 -6.75 -16.78 1.44
CA ASP A 348 -7.98 -16.14 1.90
C ASP A 348 -8.03 -14.63 1.59
N GLY A 349 -7.12 -14.11 0.76
CA GLY A 349 -6.96 -12.68 0.43
C GLY A 349 -6.38 -11.83 1.55
N PHE A 350 -6.42 -12.30 2.79
CA PHE A 350 -5.68 -11.75 3.92
C PHE A 350 -5.16 -12.88 4.84
N GLU A 351 -4.11 -12.63 5.61
CA GLU A 351 -3.63 -13.58 6.62
C GLU A 351 -3.05 -12.86 7.84
N ARG A 352 -3.18 -13.46 9.03
CA ARG A 352 -2.71 -12.92 10.32
C ARG A 352 -1.40 -13.58 10.74
N PHE A 353 -0.47 -12.79 11.27
CA PHE A 353 0.81 -13.23 11.83
C PHE A 353 1.12 -12.52 13.16
N ALA A 354 2.06 -13.05 13.94
CA ALA A 354 2.48 -12.54 15.24
C ALA A 354 1.30 -12.32 16.20
N SER A 355 0.47 -13.36 16.36
CA SER A 355 -0.78 -13.33 17.13
C SER A 355 -1.74 -12.21 16.70
N GLY A 356 -1.76 -11.89 15.39
CA GLY A 356 -2.59 -10.86 14.79
C GLY A 356 -1.99 -9.45 14.82
N ARG A 357 -0.75 -9.26 15.27
CA ARG A 357 -0.06 -7.95 15.25
C ARG A 357 0.55 -7.60 13.89
N LEU A 358 0.55 -8.54 12.94
CA LEU A 358 0.74 -8.26 11.52
C LEU A 358 -0.43 -8.86 10.72
N VAL A 359 -0.89 -8.15 9.69
CA VAL A 359 -1.84 -8.65 8.69
C VAL A 359 -1.26 -8.45 7.30
N THR A 360 -1.15 -9.53 6.53
CA THR A 360 -0.98 -9.48 5.07
C THR A 360 -2.34 -9.27 4.42
N VAL A 361 -2.45 -8.42 3.41
CA VAL A 361 -3.62 -8.25 2.54
C VAL A 361 -3.17 -8.23 1.07
N PHE A 362 -3.90 -8.93 0.21
CA PHE A 362 -3.59 -9.10 -1.20
C PHE A 362 -4.88 -8.92 -2.01
N SER A 363 -4.93 -7.97 -2.94
CA SER A 363 -6.21 -7.50 -3.51
C SER A 363 -6.59 -8.13 -4.87
N ALA A 364 -5.65 -8.75 -5.57
CA ALA A 364 -5.90 -9.52 -6.79
C ALA A 364 -6.41 -10.95 -6.49
N SER A 365 -7.60 -11.32 -6.98
CA SER A 365 -8.15 -12.68 -6.85
C SER A 365 -7.68 -13.58 -8.00
N ARG A 366 -7.55 -14.89 -7.76
CA ARG A 366 -6.96 -15.85 -8.73
C ARG A 366 -5.67 -15.33 -9.36
N TYR A 367 -4.68 -14.97 -8.53
CA TYR A 367 -3.46 -14.30 -8.95
C TYR A 367 -2.79 -15.01 -10.13
N CYS A 368 -2.61 -14.28 -11.23
CA CYS A 368 -2.07 -14.77 -12.51
C CYS A 368 -2.82 -15.96 -13.14
N ASN A 369 -4.05 -16.25 -12.73
CA ASN A 369 -4.82 -17.45 -13.05
C ASN A 369 -4.13 -18.78 -12.65
N THR A 370 -3.05 -18.74 -11.86
CA THR A 370 -2.30 -19.92 -11.41
C THR A 370 -2.75 -20.44 -10.05
N TYR A 371 -3.50 -19.63 -9.30
CA TYR A 371 -3.92 -19.92 -7.93
C TYR A 371 -5.42 -19.64 -7.77
N GLU A 372 -6.04 -20.23 -6.74
CA GLU A 372 -7.45 -20.05 -6.40
C GLU A 372 -7.66 -19.10 -5.21
N ASN A 373 -6.74 -18.17 -4.98
CA ASN A 373 -6.82 -17.23 -3.86
C ASN A 373 -7.99 -16.25 -4.03
N ALA A 374 -8.64 -15.89 -2.93
CA ALA A 374 -9.45 -14.69 -2.87
C ALA A 374 -8.57 -13.43 -2.94
N GLY A 375 -9.15 -12.33 -3.40
CA GLY A 375 -8.62 -11.00 -3.11
C GLY A 375 -9.28 -10.45 -1.85
N ALA A 376 -8.64 -9.50 -1.16
CA ALA A 376 -9.28 -8.77 -0.06
C ALA A 376 -8.86 -7.31 0.00
N ILE A 377 -9.65 -6.51 0.71
CA ILE A 377 -9.27 -5.20 1.23
C ILE A 377 -9.57 -5.14 2.73
N LEU A 378 -8.92 -4.25 3.47
CA LEU A 378 -9.19 -4.02 4.89
C LEU A 378 -9.89 -2.67 5.07
N LEU A 379 -11.09 -2.66 5.65
CA LEU A 379 -11.72 -1.42 6.13
C LEU A 379 -11.31 -1.19 7.58
N VAL A 380 -10.62 -0.09 7.87
CA VAL A 380 -10.35 0.39 9.23
C VAL A 380 -11.41 1.43 9.58
N ASP A 381 -12.22 1.18 10.63
CA ASP A 381 -13.26 2.12 11.06
C ASP A 381 -12.75 3.21 12.03
N ARG A 382 -13.62 4.15 12.42
CA ARG A 382 -13.30 5.23 13.37
C ARG A 382 -12.96 4.74 14.79
N SER A 383 -13.23 3.49 15.12
CA SER A 383 -12.85 2.84 16.38
C SER A 383 -11.54 2.04 16.27
N LEU A 384 -10.87 2.11 15.12
CA LEU A 384 -9.74 1.27 14.72
C LEU A 384 -10.08 -0.23 14.80
N THR A 385 -11.32 -0.59 14.46
CA THR A 385 -11.69 -1.98 14.16
C THR A 385 -11.35 -2.25 12.70
N VAL A 386 -10.54 -3.29 12.46
CA VAL A 386 -10.13 -3.73 11.12
C VAL A 386 -11.06 -4.83 10.63
N ILE A 387 -11.71 -4.60 9.50
CA ILE A 387 -12.76 -5.46 8.94
C ILE A 387 -12.32 -5.91 7.55
N PRO A 388 -11.91 -7.19 7.37
CA PRO A 388 -11.63 -7.73 6.04
C PRO A 388 -12.89 -7.73 5.16
N LYS A 389 -12.72 -7.44 3.87
CA LYS A 389 -13.75 -7.54 2.82
C LYS A 389 -13.19 -8.41 1.71
N LEU A 390 -13.84 -9.56 1.46
CA LEU A 390 -13.31 -10.62 0.60
C LEU A 390 -13.92 -10.58 -0.79
N LEU A 391 -13.09 -10.40 -1.81
CA LEU A 391 -13.43 -10.62 -3.20
C LEU A 391 -13.19 -12.10 -3.55
N LYS A 392 -14.25 -12.88 -3.66
CA LYS A 392 -14.15 -14.29 -4.07
C LYS A 392 -13.60 -14.41 -5.50
N PRO A 393 -12.87 -15.50 -5.83
CA PRO A 393 -12.52 -15.86 -7.21
C PRO A 393 -13.67 -15.64 -8.21
N SER A 394 -13.39 -14.95 -9.33
CA SER A 394 -14.32 -14.90 -10.47
C SER A 394 -14.24 -16.20 -11.26
N ALA A 395 -15.38 -16.76 -11.65
CA ALA A 395 -15.42 -17.89 -12.57
C ALA A 395 -14.97 -17.52 -14.00
N ALA A 396 -14.97 -16.23 -14.35
CA ALA A 396 -14.45 -15.75 -15.63
C ALA A 396 -12.91 -15.77 -15.63
N THR A 397 -12.33 -16.38 -16.66
CA THR A 397 -10.88 -16.39 -16.88
C THR A 397 -10.41 -15.00 -17.30
N HIS A 398 -9.59 -14.34 -16.49
CA HIS A 398 -9.01 -13.04 -16.80
C HIS A 398 -7.65 -13.24 -17.46
N TYR A 399 -7.58 -13.23 -18.80
CA TYR A 399 -6.33 -13.43 -19.54
C TYR A 399 -5.19 -12.58 -18.94
N GLY A 400 -4.05 -13.21 -18.63
CA GLY A 400 -2.85 -12.52 -18.11
C GLY A 400 -1.98 -11.92 -19.23
N TRP A 401 -1.08 -11.00 -18.87
CA TRP A 401 -0.27 -10.29 -19.87
C TRP A 401 0.86 -11.19 -20.40
N HIS A 402 0.69 -11.73 -21.60
CA HIS A 402 1.54 -12.75 -22.24
C HIS A 402 1.79 -14.00 -21.38
N GLN A 403 1.11 -15.11 -21.70
CA GLN A 403 1.03 -16.34 -20.88
C GLN A 403 2.34 -17.16 -20.73
N ASN A 404 3.51 -16.58 -20.96
CA ASN A 404 4.82 -17.19 -20.66
C ASN A 404 5.14 -17.15 -19.15
N TYR A 405 4.25 -17.71 -18.33
CA TYR A 405 4.47 -17.93 -16.90
C TYR A 405 5.72 -18.79 -16.62
N SER A 406 6.21 -19.54 -17.60
CA SER A 406 7.50 -20.23 -17.60
C SER A 406 8.69 -19.29 -17.34
N ASP A 407 8.67 -18.11 -17.96
CA ASP A 407 9.76 -17.12 -17.90
C ASP A 407 9.53 -16.08 -16.79
N ARG A 408 8.26 -15.85 -16.44
CA ARG A 408 7.79 -14.85 -15.46
C ARG A 408 6.89 -15.47 -14.39
N PRO A 409 7.34 -16.51 -13.65
CA PRO A 409 6.49 -17.21 -12.69
C PRO A 409 5.98 -16.25 -11.60
N PRO A 410 4.69 -16.31 -11.24
CA PRO A 410 4.14 -15.49 -10.16
C PRO A 410 4.73 -15.86 -8.81
N THR A 411 4.65 -14.94 -7.85
CA THR A 411 4.95 -15.24 -6.44
C THR A 411 3.96 -16.29 -5.95
N PRO A 412 4.38 -17.51 -5.57
CA PRO A 412 3.45 -18.54 -5.14
C PRO A 412 2.84 -18.17 -3.78
N PRO A 413 1.60 -18.61 -3.47
CA PRO A 413 0.96 -18.33 -2.21
C PRO A 413 1.80 -18.80 -1.02
N ARG A 414 1.72 -18.09 0.12
CA ARG A 414 2.43 -18.49 1.34
C ARG A 414 2.00 -19.92 1.73
N SER A 415 2.95 -20.84 1.70
CA SER A 415 2.71 -22.26 1.98
C SER A 415 2.27 -22.48 3.43
N ARG A 416 0.97 -22.73 3.66
CA ARG A 416 0.47 -23.37 4.88
C ARG A 416 0.99 -24.82 4.93
N GLN A 417 2.22 -25.01 5.41
CA GLN A 417 2.74 -26.32 5.73
C GLN A 417 1.97 -26.88 6.93
N HIS A 418 0.94 -27.66 6.67
CA HIS A 418 0.28 -28.48 7.68
C HIS A 418 1.35 -29.32 8.39
N ALA A 419 1.42 -29.23 9.72
CA ALA A 419 2.37 -30.01 10.50
C ALA A 419 2.08 -31.50 10.29
N HIS A 420 3.01 -32.23 9.65
CA HIS A 420 2.87 -33.65 9.33
C HIS A 420 2.93 -34.54 10.59
N GLY A 421 1.85 -34.57 11.36
CA GLY A 421 1.38 -35.80 12.00
C GLY A 421 0.64 -36.63 10.95
N GLY A 422 1.00 -37.90 10.80
CA GLY A 422 0.51 -38.71 9.67
C GLY A 422 -0.85 -39.36 9.89
N GLY A 423 -1.66 -39.43 8.82
CA GLY A 423 -2.61 -40.53 8.60
C GLY A 423 -4.03 -40.38 9.15
N ALA A 424 -4.80 -39.44 8.62
CA ALA A 424 -6.27 -39.49 8.59
C ALA A 424 -6.78 -38.90 7.26
N ALA A 425 -8.05 -39.16 6.91
CA ALA A 425 -8.66 -38.72 5.65
C ALA A 425 -9.14 -37.26 5.69
N ASP A 426 -9.58 -36.73 4.55
CA ASP A 426 -10.15 -35.38 4.42
C ASP A 426 -11.33 -35.14 5.38
N GLU A 427 -11.12 -34.27 6.36
CA GLU A 427 -12.17 -33.37 6.85
C GLU A 427 -11.89 -31.97 6.29
N ALA A 428 -12.84 -31.41 5.55
CA ALA A 428 -12.72 -30.07 5.01
C ALA A 428 -12.81 -29.05 6.17
N LEU A 429 -11.66 -28.53 6.59
CA LEU A 429 -11.56 -27.41 7.52
C LEU A 429 -12.42 -26.24 7.00
N GLU A 430 -13.45 -25.86 7.75
CA GLU A 430 -14.31 -24.74 7.36
C GLU A 430 -13.49 -23.44 7.24
N PRO A 431 -13.79 -22.57 6.26
CA PRO A 431 -13.07 -21.33 6.08
C PRO A 431 -13.18 -20.47 7.33
N THR A 432 -12.04 -20.01 7.85
CA THR A 432 -12.00 -19.18 9.07
C THR A 432 -12.84 -17.93 8.86
N VAL A 433 -13.91 -17.80 9.66
CA VAL A 433 -14.83 -16.66 9.58
C VAL A 433 -14.04 -15.35 9.70
N ALA A 434 -14.30 -14.40 8.81
CA ALA A 434 -13.59 -13.13 8.72
C ALA A 434 -13.99 -12.16 9.86
N GLU A 435 -13.66 -12.52 11.10
CA GLU A 435 -14.04 -11.75 12.29
C GLU A 435 -13.36 -10.37 12.37
N PRO A 436 -14.11 -9.28 12.65
CA PRO A 436 -13.57 -7.95 12.88
C PRO A 436 -12.52 -7.91 14.01
N MET A 437 -11.35 -7.35 13.72
CA MET A 437 -10.30 -7.16 14.71
C MET A 437 -10.39 -5.78 15.35
N LYS A 438 -10.96 -5.70 16.55
CA LYS A 438 -10.92 -4.46 17.35
C LYS A 438 -9.58 -4.31 18.06
N LEU A 439 -8.82 -3.26 17.73
CA LEU A 439 -7.61 -2.90 18.48
C LEU A 439 -8.02 -2.51 19.91
N ARG A 440 -7.52 -3.26 20.91
CA ARG A 440 -7.80 -2.99 22.32
C ARG A 440 -6.81 -1.96 22.85
N ASN A 441 -7.32 -0.89 23.47
CA ASN A 441 -6.49 0.03 24.25
C ASN A 441 -5.81 -0.75 25.38
N VAL A 442 -4.49 -0.86 25.32
CA VAL A 442 -3.67 -1.30 26.47
C VAL A 442 -3.57 -0.13 27.44
N PRO A 443 -3.89 -0.29 28.75
CA PRO A 443 -3.75 0.79 29.70
C PRO A 443 -2.30 1.29 29.79
N THR A 444 -2.11 2.60 29.60
CA THR A 444 -0.82 3.26 29.84
C THR A 444 -0.56 3.30 31.35
N GLY A 445 0.23 2.35 31.84
CA GLY A 445 0.43 2.09 33.26
C GLY A 445 1.02 3.28 34.04
N ARG A 446 0.13 4.04 34.71
CA ARG A 446 0.43 4.85 35.89
C ARG A 446 -0.69 4.67 36.92
N GLU A 447 -0.34 4.87 38.18
CA GLU A 447 -1.23 4.88 39.35
C GLU A 447 -1.90 3.53 39.67
N ALA A 448 -1.11 2.65 40.29
CA ALA A 448 -1.59 1.68 41.28
C ALA A 448 -0.66 1.78 42.50
N GLY A 449 -0.96 2.70 43.42
CA GLY A 449 -0.15 2.98 44.60
C GLY A 449 -0.91 2.68 45.89
N GLU A 450 -0.86 1.45 46.37
CA GLU A 450 -1.10 1.08 47.78
C GLU A 450 -0.39 -0.25 48.08
N GLY A 451 0.11 -0.40 49.32
CA GLY A 451 1.27 -1.29 49.59
C GLY A 451 0.99 -2.57 50.38
N VAL A 452 1.83 -3.57 50.14
CA VAL A 452 2.05 -4.74 51.01
C VAL A 452 3.54 -4.78 51.39
N ARG A 453 3.88 -5.42 52.52
CA ARG A 453 5.10 -5.14 53.32
C ARG A 453 6.25 -6.13 53.07
N ASP A 454 7.43 -5.79 53.56
CA ASP A 454 8.65 -6.61 53.54
C ASP A 454 8.48 -8.01 54.17
N SER A 455 8.88 -9.04 53.42
CA SER A 455 9.83 -10.07 53.88
C SER A 455 10.53 -10.74 52.67
N ASP A 456 11.62 -11.46 52.94
CA ASP A 456 12.23 -12.47 52.05
C ASP A 456 12.93 -12.00 50.76
N ALA A 457 13.91 -11.10 50.89
CA ALA A 457 14.88 -10.79 49.83
C ALA A 457 16.32 -10.51 50.33
N LEU A 458 16.82 -11.27 51.33
CA LEU A 458 18.10 -10.96 51.99
C LEU A 458 19.13 -12.11 52.11
N ASP A 459 18.97 -13.22 51.38
CA ASP A 459 19.87 -14.38 51.52
C ASP A 459 20.28 -15.06 50.19
N SER A 460 21.05 -14.36 49.34
CA SER A 460 21.77 -14.95 48.17
C SER A 460 22.91 -14.09 47.58
N MET A 461 23.69 -13.35 48.40
CA MET A 461 24.91 -12.67 47.92
C MET A 461 26.11 -12.79 48.90
N ARG A 462 26.48 -14.02 49.26
CA ARG A 462 27.76 -14.30 49.97
C ARG A 462 28.43 -15.58 49.48
N GLY A 463 29.37 -15.43 48.54
CA GLY A 463 30.23 -16.54 48.10
C GLY A 463 31.32 -16.12 47.11
N LEU A 464 32.55 -16.59 47.35
CA LEU A 464 33.65 -16.69 46.38
C LEU A 464 34.25 -15.40 45.79
N LEU A 465 34.96 -14.65 46.64
CA LEU A 465 36.20 -13.96 46.23
C LEU A 465 37.36 -14.39 47.14
N ARG A 466 38.31 -15.19 46.62
CA ARG A 466 39.65 -15.42 47.17
C ARG A 466 40.61 -15.81 46.04
N GLY A 467 41.73 -15.10 45.86
CA GLY A 467 42.80 -15.51 44.93
C GLY A 467 43.50 -14.38 44.16
N LEU A 468 44.23 -13.50 44.84
CA LEU A 468 45.27 -12.64 44.24
C LEU A 468 46.48 -12.58 45.19
N PRO A 469 47.71 -12.57 44.63
CA PRO A 469 48.52 -11.35 44.53
C PRO A 469 48.79 -11.00 43.04
N GLY A 470 49.13 -9.78 42.62
CA GLY A 470 49.85 -8.68 43.29
C GLY A 470 51.30 -8.62 42.78
N ALA A 471 51.93 -7.48 42.45
CA ALA A 471 51.49 -6.08 42.36
C ALA A 471 52.49 -5.30 41.46
N GLY A 472 52.18 -4.08 40.99
CA GLY A 472 53.18 -3.24 40.31
C GLY A 472 52.67 -2.06 39.46
N ALA A 473 52.91 -0.83 39.94
CA ALA A 473 52.82 0.46 39.23
C ALA A 473 53.61 1.51 40.06
N PRO A 474 53.84 2.77 39.61
CA PRO A 474 53.53 3.40 38.31
C PRO A 474 54.73 4.16 37.69
N ALA A 475 54.55 4.76 36.49
CA ALA A 475 55.33 5.92 36.05
C ALA A 475 54.55 6.81 35.06
N ARG A 476 54.86 8.12 35.03
CA ARG A 476 54.31 9.13 34.09
C ARG A 476 55.40 9.64 33.14
N ARG A 477 55.04 10.07 31.92
CA ARG A 477 55.43 11.38 31.31
C ARG A 477 55.00 11.54 29.83
N SER A 478 54.34 12.65 29.56
CA SER A 478 54.45 13.47 28.32
C SER A 478 55.45 14.64 28.63
N PRO A 479 55.84 15.60 27.73
CA PRO A 479 55.14 16.12 26.55
C PRO A 479 56.04 16.51 25.32
N SER A 480 55.52 17.35 24.40
CA SER A 480 56.20 18.14 23.34
C SER A 480 56.74 17.39 22.10
N ALA A 481 56.95 17.98 20.91
CA ALA A 481 56.33 19.14 20.22
C ALA A 481 56.71 19.11 18.70
N SER A 482 56.03 19.91 17.86
CA SER A 482 56.27 20.08 16.39
C SER A 482 57.35 21.15 16.09
N PRO A 483 57.64 21.58 14.83
CA PRO A 483 57.27 21.10 13.47
C PRO A 483 58.50 21.01 12.51
N VAL A 484 58.29 20.89 11.18
CA VAL A 484 59.02 21.59 10.06
C VAL A 484 58.47 21.11 8.68
N SER A 485 58.86 21.76 7.56
CA SER A 485 58.03 21.92 6.36
C SER A 485 58.78 22.09 5.01
N ILE A 486 58.03 21.97 3.90
CA ILE A 486 58.30 22.51 2.53
C ILE A 486 59.33 21.76 1.65
N GLY A 487 58.99 21.59 0.35
CA GLY A 487 59.87 21.01 -0.66
C GLY A 487 59.33 21.01 -2.11
N ARG A 488 58.98 22.18 -2.67
CA ARG A 488 58.62 22.32 -4.11
C ARG A 488 59.85 22.16 -5.02
N ARG A 489 59.70 21.50 -6.19
CA ARG A 489 60.36 21.96 -7.43
C ARG A 489 59.67 21.46 -8.71
N GLU A 490 59.66 22.32 -9.72
CA GLU A 490 59.23 22.05 -11.10
C GLU A 490 60.48 21.89 -12.00
N SER A 491 60.34 21.25 -13.17
CA SER A 491 60.59 21.94 -14.47
C SER A 491 60.50 21.00 -15.70
N ARG A 492 59.75 21.44 -16.74
CA ARG A 492 60.06 21.42 -18.20
C ARG A 492 60.75 20.14 -18.75
N GLY A 493 60.14 19.33 -19.62
CA GLY A 493 59.75 19.63 -21.03
C GLY A 493 60.20 18.44 -21.92
N SER A 494 59.86 18.30 -23.22
CA SER A 494 59.12 19.14 -24.16
C SER A 494 58.58 18.36 -25.38
N ARG A 495 57.54 18.89 -26.06
CA ARG A 495 57.19 18.75 -27.50
C ARG A 495 57.34 17.39 -28.22
N GLY A 496 56.25 16.88 -28.79
CA GLY A 496 56.28 15.85 -29.85
C GLY A 496 54.91 15.58 -30.48
N SER A 497 54.64 16.13 -31.67
CA SER A 497 53.35 15.96 -32.38
C SER A 497 53.34 14.77 -33.33
N ARG A 498 52.22 14.02 -33.41
CA ARG A 498 51.43 13.84 -34.66
C ARG A 498 50.21 12.91 -34.51
N SER A 499 49.10 13.34 -35.10
CA SER A 499 47.96 12.57 -35.61
C SER A 499 48.37 11.76 -36.88
N PRO A 500 47.57 10.82 -37.44
CA PRO A 500 46.10 10.79 -37.39
C PRO A 500 45.38 9.42 -37.36
N THR A 501 44.05 9.51 -37.19
CA THR A 501 42.98 8.62 -37.72
C THR A 501 43.27 7.13 -37.93
N ARG A 502 42.51 6.30 -37.22
CA ARG A 502 41.34 5.68 -37.84
C ARG A 502 40.21 5.49 -36.82
#